data_AF-A0A3P6SPB0-F1
#
_entry.id   AF-A0A3P6SPB0-F1
#
_cell.length_a   1.000
_cell.length_b   1.000
_cell.length_c   1.000
_cell.angle_alpha   90.00
_cell.angle_beta   90.00
_cell.angle_gamma   90.00
#
_symmetry.space_group_name_H-M   'P 1'
#
loop_
_entity.id
_entity.type
_entity.pdbx_description
1 polymer ?
#
loop_
_entity_poly.entity_id
_entity_poly.type
_entity_poly.pdbx_seq_one_letter_code
_entity_poly.pdbx_strand_id
1 'polypeptide(L)'
;MDLVDMDIPQDGNDINDEFMHSLFMDSGPPQPSASFRTAGNSFFSENTADVSMENQPLATGYYVSTAPAADVPDWFWSSCPGAKNRTPVHLKSSLHINVPLVHQGDEFLQGKSAIGDKQEKESGHPLDSTKTDEVLRHVLETYNALSWLNIDVVSGERRSCLPIHMQALIRLYHSVARLIM
;
A
#
# COMPACT_ATOMS: atom_id res chain seq x y z
N MET A 1 57.45 45.16 8.18
CA MET A 1 57.32 44.96 9.64
C MET A 1 55.86 45.18 9.98
N ASP A 2 54.95 44.34 9.51
CA ASP A 2 54.75 42.89 9.78
C ASP A 2 53.61 42.73 10.78
N LEU A 3 52.67 41.86 10.40
CA LEU A 3 51.78 41.02 11.22
C LEU A 3 51.16 41.67 12.47
N VAL A 4 49.81 41.69 12.56
CA VAL A 4 49.08 40.53 13.11
C VAL A 4 47.65 40.51 12.55
N ASP A 5 47.36 39.44 11.82
CA ASP A 5 46.02 38.96 11.46
C ASP A 5 45.23 38.62 12.73
N MET A 6 43.98 39.05 12.80
CA MET A 6 43.03 38.56 13.81
C MET A 6 42.19 37.46 13.14
N ASP A 7 42.62 36.22 13.36
CA ASP A 7 41.95 34.98 12.95
C ASP A 7 40.47 34.99 13.35
N ILE A 8 39.59 35.04 12.35
CA ILE A 8 38.19 34.64 12.47
C ILE A 8 38.15 33.19 11.97
N PRO A 9 37.72 32.21 12.77
CA PRO A 9 37.54 30.85 12.26
C PRO A 9 36.36 30.85 11.29
N GLN A 10 36.65 30.86 9.99
CA GLN A 10 35.75 30.33 8.97
C GLN A 10 35.83 28.81 9.08
N ASP A 11 34.93 28.22 9.86
CA ASP A 11 34.72 26.77 9.84
C ASP A 11 34.12 26.42 8.49
N GLY A 12 34.98 25.89 7.64
CA GLY A 12 34.71 25.46 6.28
C GLY A 12 33.71 24.32 6.28
N ASN A 13 32.74 24.45 5.39
CA ASN A 13 31.73 23.46 5.10
C ASN A 13 32.33 22.30 4.26
N ASP A 14 33.37 21.64 4.78
CA ASP A 14 34.20 20.62 4.09
C ASP A 14 33.51 19.27 3.88
N ILE A 15 32.26 19.10 4.30
CA ILE A 15 31.53 17.83 4.14
C ILE A 15 30.96 17.65 2.72
N ASN A 16 30.77 18.75 1.98
CA ASN A 16 30.12 18.69 0.67
C ASN A 16 31.07 18.40 -0.50
N ASP A 17 32.36 18.70 -0.36
CA ASP A 17 33.32 18.55 -1.46
C ASP A 17 33.78 17.09 -1.64
N GLU A 18 33.83 16.29 -0.56
CA GLU A 18 34.15 14.85 -0.67
C GLU A 18 33.01 14.05 -1.31
N PHE A 19 31.75 14.43 -1.07
CA PHE A 19 30.60 13.80 -1.71
C PHE A 19 30.54 14.10 -3.22
N MET A 20 30.80 15.36 -3.60
CA MET A 20 30.76 15.79 -4.99
C MET A 20 31.91 15.21 -5.81
N HIS A 21 33.11 15.06 -5.25
CA HIS A 21 34.26 14.54 -6.00
C HIS A 21 34.14 13.05 -6.36
N SER A 22 33.31 12.29 -5.62
CA SER A 22 33.00 10.88 -5.93
C SER A 22 32.06 10.70 -7.14
N LEU A 23 31.33 11.75 -7.54
CA LEU A 23 30.38 11.71 -8.66
C LEU A 23 31.02 12.00 -10.03
N PHE A 24 32.24 12.54 -10.07
CA PHE A 24 32.82 13.13 -11.30
C PHE A 24 33.98 12.35 -11.94
N MET A 25 34.34 11.16 -11.44
CA MET A 25 35.36 10.31 -12.07
C MET A 25 34.88 8.86 -12.23
N ASP A 26 33.85 8.65 -13.04
CA ASP A 26 33.61 7.37 -13.71
C ASP A 26 33.12 7.60 -15.14
N SER A 27 34.03 8.01 -16.02
CA SER A 27 33.79 8.10 -17.46
C SER A 27 34.17 6.77 -18.15
N GLY A 28 33.32 5.76 -17.99
CA GLY A 28 33.25 4.57 -18.84
C GLY A 28 32.12 4.67 -19.90
N PRO A 29 32.16 3.89 -21.00
CA PRO A 29 31.28 4.10 -22.16
C PRO A 29 29.80 3.78 -21.88
N PRO A 30 28.85 4.27 -22.71
CA PRO A 30 27.49 4.59 -22.28
C PRO A 30 26.60 3.35 -22.15
N GLN A 31 25.95 3.17 -21.00
CA GLN A 31 24.83 2.24 -20.84
C GLN A 31 23.47 2.98 -20.93
N PRO A 32 22.45 2.38 -21.57
CA PRO A 32 21.16 3.03 -21.79
C PRO A 32 20.38 3.21 -20.49
N SER A 33 19.97 4.47 -20.23
CA SER A 33 18.90 4.93 -19.35
C SER A 33 18.65 4.12 -18.06
N ALA A 34 19.40 4.44 -17.00
CA ALA A 34 19.06 3.99 -15.67
C ALA A 34 18.03 4.92 -15.03
N SER A 35 16.81 4.41 -14.90
CA SER A 35 15.76 4.90 -14.03
C SER A 35 16.29 5.20 -12.62
N PHE A 36 15.75 6.27 -12.03
CA PHE A 36 15.86 6.68 -10.64
C PHE A 36 15.97 5.46 -9.68
N ARG A 37 17.18 5.19 -9.20
CA ARG A 37 17.44 4.10 -8.25
C ARG A 37 17.15 4.60 -6.83
N THR A 38 15.92 4.39 -6.38
CA THR A 38 15.58 4.43 -4.95
C THR A 38 16.31 3.27 -4.26
N ALA A 39 17.33 3.60 -3.47
CA ALA A 39 17.99 2.66 -2.57
C ALA A 39 17.00 2.19 -1.48
N GLY A 40 16.87 0.87 -1.31
CA GLY A 40 16.29 0.27 -0.10
C GLY A 40 15.08 -0.67 -0.24
N ASN A 41 14.58 -0.98 -1.43
CA ASN A 41 13.40 -1.85 -1.60
C ASN A 41 13.69 -3.36 -1.60
N SER A 42 14.44 -3.87 -0.62
CA SER A 42 14.50 -5.33 -0.38
C SER A 42 13.26 -5.84 0.39
N PHE A 43 12.07 -5.35 0.03
CA PHE A 43 10.77 -5.70 0.63
C PHE A 43 9.98 -6.73 -0.21
N PHE A 44 10.50 -7.15 -1.38
CA PHE A 44 9.78 -7.98 -2.35
C PHE A 44 10.59 -9.18 -2.87
N SER A 45 11.42 -9.79 -2.03
CA SER A 45 12.08 -11.05 -2.38
C SER A 45 11.38 -12.23 -1.70
N GLU A 46 10.10 -12.40 -1.98
CA GLU A 46 9.38 -13.63 -1.66
C GLU A 46 9.25 -14.45 -2.95
N ASN A 47 10.14 -15.42 -3.08
CA ASN A 47 10.10 -16.59 -3.98
C ASN A 47 9.30 -16.41 -5.29
N THR A 48 9.88 -15.76 -6.29
CA THR A 48 9.30 -15.67 -7.66
C THR A 48 9.58 -16.89 -8.53
N ALA A 49 10.22 -17.93 -7.98
CA ALA A 49 10.34 -19.21 -8.66
C ALA A 49 8.97 -19.91 -8.57
N ASP A 50 8.29 -20.05 -9.71
CA ASP A 50 7.03 -20.79 -9.91
C ASP A 50 5.71 -20.03 -9.70
N VAL A 51 5.67 -18.71 -9.96
CA VAL A 51 4.37 -18.05 -10.20
C VAL A 51 3.94 -18.32 -11.63
N SER A 52 3.05 -19.31 -11.84
CA SER A 52 2.35 -19.45 -13.13
C SER A 52 1.70 -18.11 -13.50
N MET A 53 1.87 -17.64 -14.73
CA MET A 53 1.45 -16.28 -15.16
C MET A 53 -0.04 -16.00 -14.90
N GLU A 54 -0.84 -17.06 -14.88
CA GLU A 54 -2.28 -17.09 -14.57
C GLU A 54 -2.62 -16.81 -13.10
N ASN A 55 -1.63 -16.76 -12.19
CA ASN A 55 -1.82 -16.45 -10.77
C ASN A 55 -1.40 -15.02 -10.40
N GLN A 56 -1.06 -14.17 -11.36
CA GLN A 56 -0.70 -12.78 -11.07
C GLN A 56 -1.92 -11.94 -10.67
N PRO A 57 -1.80 -11.06 -9.67
CA PRO A 57 -2.90 -10.20 -9.25
C PRO A 57 -3.20 -9.15 -10.32
N LEU A 58 -4.49 -8.94 -10.59
CA LEU A 58 -4.98 -7.99 -11.60
C LEU A 58 -4.94 -6.54 -11.08
N ALA A 59 -5.02 -6.36 -9.77
CA ALA A 59 -4.77 -5.08 -9.10
C ALA A 59 -4.01 -5.29 -7.78
N THR A 60 -3.16 -4.33 -7.42
CA THR A 60 -2.47 -4.28 -6.12
C THR A 60 -2.69 -2.91 -5.51
N GLY A 61 -3.03 -2.89 -4.22
CA GLY A 61 -3.27 -1.69 -3.43
C GLY A 61 -2.47 -1.74 -2.13
N TYR A 62 -2.21 -0.56 -1.58
CA TYR A 62 -1.60 -0.39 -0.27
C TYR A 62 -2.56 0.34 0.64
N TYR A 63 -2.78 -0.21 1.82
CA TYR A 63 -3.55 0.41 2.89
C TYR A 63 -2.60 0.88 3.98
N VAL A 64 -2.53 2.19 4.16
CA VAL A 64 -1.63 2.85 5.12
C VAL A 64 -2.48 3.48 6.22
N SER A 65 -2.19 3.13 7.48
CA SER A 65 -2.98 3.57 8.62
C SER A 65 -2.11 3.98 9.80
N THR A 66 -2.40 5.12 10.41
CA THR A 66 -1.80 5.53 11.69
C THR A 66 -2.34 4.76 12.88
N ALA A 67 -3.54 4.18 12.77
CA ALA A 67 -4.06 3.30 13.81
C ALA A 67 -3.36 1.94 13.77
N PRO A 68 -3.17 1.30 14.93
CA PRO A 68 -2.49 0.04 15.04
C PRO A 68 -3.29 -1.09 14.38
N ALA A 69 -2.62 -2.16 13.98
CA ALA A 69 -3.25 -3.45 13.68
C ALA A 69 -3.31 -4.27 14.97
N ALA A 70 -4.19 -3.87 15.89
CA ALA A 70 -4.24 -4.39 17.26
C ALA A 70 -4.63 -5.88 17.31
N ASP A 71 -3.98 -6.60 18.23
CA ASP A 71 -4.23 -8.01 18.55
C ASP A 71 -4.09 -9.00 17.39
N VAL A 72 -3.47 -8.61 16.28
CA VAL A 72 -3.28 -9.53 15.15
C VAL A 72 -2.26 -10.62 15.52
N PRO A 73 -2.53 -11.91 15.27
CA PRO A 73 -1.62 -13.00 15.58
C PRO A 73 -0.27 -12.91 14.84
N ASP A 74 0.78 -13.52 15.40
CA ASP A 74 2.13 -13.47 14.82
C ASP A 74 2.22 -14.09 13.42
N TRP A 75 1.41 -15.12 13.14
CA TRP A 75 1.40 -15.75 11.82
C TRP A 75 0.97 -14.78 10.70
N PHE A 76 0.18 -13.75 11.00
CA PHE A 76 -0.20 -12.73 10.03
C PHE A 76 1.01 -11.90 9.60
N TRP A 77 1.98 -11.73 10.51
CA TRP A 77 3.22 -10.99 10.28
C TRP A 77 4.38 -11.92 9.92
N SER A 78 4.14 -13.20 9.62
CA SER A 78 5.21 -14.18 9.38
C SER A 78 6.20 -13.75 8.29
N SER A 79 5.74 -13.15 7.20
CA SER A 79 6.60 -12.61 6.14
C SER A 79 7.35 -11.32 6.56
N CYS A 80 6.86 -10.58 7.56
CA CYS A 80 7.52 -9.36 8.06
C CYS A 80 7.22 -9.11 9.55
N PRO A 81 7.88 -9.83 10.48
CA PRO A 81 7.58 -9.71 11.90
C PRO A 81 7.83 -8.30 12.47
N GLY A 82 8.81 -7.59 11.89
CA GLY A 82 9.17 -6.23 12.26
C GLY A 82 8.09 -5.19 11.93
N ALA A 83 7.10 -5.51 11.10
CA ALA A 83 6.00 -4.60 10.77
C ALA A 83 4.91 -4.54 11.85
N LYS A 84 4.79 -5.57 12.70
CA LYS A 84 3.74 -5.70 13.73
C LYS A 84 3.65 -4.48 14.66
N ASN A 85 4.79 -3.95 15.07
CA ASN A 85 4.90 -2.86 16.06
C ASN A 85 5.24 -1.50 15.43
N ARG A 86 5.08 -1.35 14.11
CA ARG A 86 5.35 -0.08 13.41
C ARG A 86 4.08 0.71 13.21
N THR A 87 4.18 2.02 13.41
CA THR A 87 3.21 3.00 12.94
C THR A 87 3.92 3.94 11.95
N PRO A 88 3.29 4.26 10.81
CA PRO A 88 2.02 3.73 10.31
C PRO A 88 2.10 2.25 9.90
N VAL A 89 0.96 1.56 10.01
CA VAL A 89 0.77 0.20 9.51
C VAL A 89 0.67 0.23 7.99
N HIS A 90 1.42 -0.63 7.32
CA HIS A 90 1.38 -0.82 5.87
C HIS A 90 0.86 -2.22 5.53
N LEU A 91 -0.32 -2.31 4.93
CA LEU A 91 -0.90 -3.57 4.46
C LEU A 91 -0.95 -3.57 2.93
N LYS A 92 -0.42 -4.62 2.31
CA LYS A 92 -0.57 -4.84 0.88
C LYS A 92 -1.79 -5.71 0.64
N SER A 93 -2.64 -5.31 -0.30
CA SER A 93 -3.80 -6.08 -0.74
C SER A 93 -3.70 -6.33 -2.23
N SER A 94 -3.86 -7.59 -2.62
CA SER A 94 -3.82 -8.01 -4.02
C SER A 94 -5.20 -8.54 -4.38
N LEU A 95 -5.74 -8.08 -5.51
CA LEU A 95 -7.01 -8.56 -6.03
C LEU A 95 -6.77 -9.41 -7.28
N HIS A 96 -7.23 -10.65 -7.22
CA HIS A 96 -7.23 -11.57 -8.35
C HIS A 96 -8.67 -12.03 -8.58
N ILE A 97 -9.36 -11.39 -9.54
CA ILE A 97 -10.69 -11.81 -9.99
C ILE A 97 -10.55 -12.17 -11.47
N ASN A 98 -10.45 -13.46 -11.77
CA ASN A 98 -10.62 -13.92 -13.13
C ASN A 98 -12.12 -13.85 -13.46
N VAL A 99 -12.55 -12.79 -14.15
CA VAL A 99 -13.86 -12.78 -14.82
C VAL A 99 -13.59 -13.26 -16.25
N PRO A 100 -13.65 -14.58 -16.53
CA PRO A 100 -13.71 -15.00 -17.92
C PRO A 100 -14.99 -14.40 -18.45
N LEU A 101 -14.85 -13.47 -19.39
CA LEU A 101 -15.86 -12.73 -20.14
C LEU A 101 -17.18 -13.52 -20.32
N VAL A 102 -18.04 -13.53 -19.30
CA VAL A 102 -19.36 -14.17 -19.34
C VAL A 102 -20.34 -13.02 -19.56
N HIS A 103 -20.64 -12.81 -20.85
CA HIS A 103 -21.63 -11.90 -21.45
C HIS A 103 -21.16 -10.50 -21.87
N GLN A 104 -20.19 -10.47 -22.80
CA GLN A 104 -20.14 -9.49 -23.89
C GLN A 104 -21.35 -9.67 -24.86
N GLY A 105 -22.56 -9.90 -24.32
CA GLY A 105 -23.74 -10.38 -25.04
C GLY A 105 -25.04 -9.61 -24.77
N ASP A 106 -25.09 -8.71 -23.79
CA ASP A 106 -26.30 -7.94 -23.46
C ASP A 106 -26.24 -6.45 -23.79
N GLU A 107 -25.14 -5.94 -24.38
CA GLU A 107 -25.11 -4.58 -24.93
C GLU A 107 -26.01 -4.40 -26.18
N PHE A 108 -26.61 -5.47 -26.72
CA PHE A 108 -27.49 -5.35 -27.89
C PHE A 108 -28.95 -4.94 -27.55
N LEU A 109 -29.36 -4.90 -26.28
CA LEU A 109 -30.75 -4.59 -25.91
C LEU A 109 -30.99 -3.24 -25.20
N GLN A 110 -29.95 -2.47 -24.88
CA GLN A 110 -30.14 -1.08 -24.38
C GLN A 110 -30.30 -0.04 -25.51
N GLY A 111 -30.21 -0.46 -26.77
CA GLY A 111 -30.47 0.39 -27.92
C GLY A 111 -31.96 0.50 -28.26
N LYS A 112 -32.80 1.07 -27.38
CA LYS A 112 -34.09 1.73 -27.72
C LYS A 112 -34.89 2.15 -26.48
N SER A 113 -34.54 3.30 -25.93
CA SER A 113 -35.51 4.21 -25.31
C SER A 113 -35.00 5.62 -25.54
N ALA A 114 -35.25 6.11 -26.75
CA ALA A 114 -35.06 7.51 -27.08
C ALA A 114 -36.07 8.35 -26.29
N ILE A 115 -35.58 9.44 -25.69
CA ILE A 115 -36.13 10.81 -25.66
C ILE A 115 -35.87 11.42 -24.27
N GLY A 116 -34.95 12.38 -24.22
CA GLY A 116 -34.85 13.35 -23.13
C GLY A 116 -33.42 13.53 -22.62
N ASP A 117 -32.77 14.61 -23.05
CA ASP A 117 -31.50 15.10 -22.53
C ASP A 117 -31.49 15.15 -20.99
N LYS A 118 -30.67 14.28 -20.37
CA LYS A 118 -30.06 14.44 -19.05
C LYS A 118 -28.99 13.36 -18.89
N GLN A 119 -27.78 13.69 -19.34
CA GLN A 119 -26.57 13.10 -18.80
C GLN A 119 -26.58 13.32 -17.29
N GLU A 120 -26.74 12.26 -16.51
CA GLU A 120 -26.19 12.15 -15.15
C GLU A 120 -26.42 10.73 -14.62
N LYS A 121 -25.32 9.96 -14.58
CA LYS A 121 -25.05 8.96 -13.54
C LYS A 121 -25.94 7.71 -13.57
N GLU A 122 -25.70 6.81 -14.51
CA GLU A 122 -25.86 5.38 -14.21
C GLU A 122 -24.78 5.00 -13.18
N SER A 123 -25.08 5.25 -11.91
CA SER A 123 -24.26 4.82 -10.78
C SER A 123 -24.45 3.32 -10.58
N GLY A 124 -23.76 2.52 -11.37
CA GLY A 124 -23.54 1.11 -11.06
C GLY A 124 -22.80 0.96 -9.72
N HIS A 125 -23.00 -0.17 -9.04
CA HIS A 125 -22.30 -0.42 -7.79
C HIS A 125 -20.78 -0.53 -8.09
N PRO A 126 -19.86 0.05 -7.29
CA PRO A 126 -18.42 0.03 -7.61
C PRO A 126 -17.81 -1.38 -7.70
N LEU A 127 -18.46 -2.38 -7.10
CA LEU A 127 -18.07 -3.79 -7.24
C LEU A 127 -18.46 -4.42 -8.60
N ASP A 128 -19.36 -3.79 -9.36
CA ASP A 128 -19.78 -4.24 -10.68
C ASP A 128 -18.81 -3.75 -11.78
N SER A 129 -17.81 -2.93 -11.42
CA SER A 129 -16.82 -2.43 -12.36
C SER A 129 -15.96 -3.56 -12.91
N THR A 130 -15.75 -3.55 -14.22
CA THR A 130 -14.79 -4.44 -14.89
C THR A 130 -13.34 -4.05 -14.61
N LYS A 131 -13.12 -2.86 -14.04
CA LYS A 131 -11.81 -2.36 -13.64
C LYS A 131 -11.49 -2.79 -12.21
N THR A 132 -10.56 -3.74 -12.07
CA THR A 132 -10.18 -4.33 -10.79
C THR A 132 -9.55 -3.33 -9.81
N ASP A 133 -8.94 -2.24 -10.29
CA ASP A 133 -8.41 -1.16 -9.46
C ASP A 133 -9.53 -0.33 -8.81
N GLU A 134 -10.62 -0.04 -9.53
CA GLU A 134 -11.78 0.66 -8.98
C GLU A 134 -12.46 -0.19 -7.88
N VAL A 135 -12.62 -1.50 -8.14
CA VAL A 135 -13.15 -2.48 -7.18
C VAL A 135 -12.27 -2.53 -5.93
N LEU A 136 -10.96 -2.72 -6.10
CA LEU A 136 -10.02 -2.81 -4.98
C LEU A 136 -10.02 -1.52 -4.15
N ARG A 137 -10.01 -0.35 -4.79
CA ARG A 137 -10.08 0.94 -4.10
C ARG A 137 -11.35 1.04 -3.27
N HIS A 138 -12.51 0.69 -3.84
CA HIS A 138 -13.78 0.71 -3.12
C HIS A 138 -13.79 -0.23 -1.91
N VAL A 139 -13.24 -1.44 -2.04
CA VAL A 139 -13.12 -2.41 -0.94
C VAL A 139 -12.24 -1.84 0.19
N LEU A 140 -11.09 -1.27 -0.15
CA LEU A 140 -10.18 -0.68 0.85
C LEU A 140 -10.79 0.55 1.53
N GLU A 141 -11.51 1.40 0.79
CA GLU A 141 -12.27 2.53 1.36
C GLU A 141 -13.35 2.02 2.33
N THR A 142 -14.06 0.96 1.95
CA THR A 142 -15.08 0.33 2.80
C THR A 142 -14.46 -0.30 4.05
N TYR A 143 -13.31 -0.96 3.94
CA TYR A 143 -12.60 -1.50 5.09
C TYR A 143 -12.11 -0.40 6.04
N ASN A 144 -11.63 0.72 5.51
CA ASN A 144 -11.32 1.89 6.31
C ASN A 144 -12.55 2.38 7.07
N ALA A 145 -13.70 2.56 6.40
CA ALA A 145 -14.94 2.98 7.04
C ALA A 145 -15.40 2.00 8.14
N LEU A 146 -15.32 0.70 7.88
CA LEU A 146 -15.67 -0.34 8.85
C LEU A 146 -14.69 -0.42 10.03
N SER A 147 -13.45 0.06 9.87
CA SER A 147 -12.49 0.14 10.98
C SER A 147 -12.90 1.18 12.02
N TRP A 148 -13.61 2.23 11.60
CA TRP A 148 -14.15 3.29 12.48
C TRP A 148 -15.36 2.85 13.30
N LEU A 149 -15.92 1.66 13.08
CA LEU A 149 -17.02 1.17 13.91
C LEU A 149 -16.56 0.67 15.28
N ASN A 150 -15.25 0.50 15.50
CA ASN A 150 -14.67 0.14 16.79
C ASN A 150 -13.75 1.25 17.31
N ILE A 151 -14.34 2.19 18.04
CA ILE A 151 -13.64 3.35 18.59
C ILE A 151 -13.41 3.13 20.09
N ASP A 152 -12.24 3.55 20.56
CA ASP A 152 -11.99 3.64 21.97
C ASP A 152 -12.61 4.92 22.55
N VAL A 153 -13.58 4.76 23.43
CA VAL A 153 -14.38 5.89 23.97
C VAL A 153 -13.57 6.88 24.82
N VAL A 154 -12.37 6.48 25.27
CA VAL A 154 -11.48 7.34 26.08
C VAL A 154 -10.59 8.20 25.18
N SER A 155 -9.89 7.57 24.23
CA SER A 155 -8.98 8.29 23.33
C SER A 155 -9.67 8.92 22.12
N GLY A 156 -10.87 8.46 21.75
CA GLY A 156 -11.56 8.84 20.51
C GLY A 156 -10.92 8.22 19.26
N GLU A 157 -9.86 7.43 19.41
CA GLU A 157 -9.15 6.80 18.31
C GLU A 157 -9.76 5.44 17.96
N ARG A 158 -9.64 5.05 16.69
CA ARG A 158 -10.03 3.69 16.28
C ARG A 158 -9.09 2.66 16.92
N ARG A 159 -9.67 1.58 17.45
CA ARG A 159 -8.91 0.53 18.14
C ARG A 159 -8.02 -0.28 17.23
N SER A 160 -8.40 -0.42 15.97
CA SER A 160 -7.63 -1.13 14.95
C SER A 160 -7.85 -0.51 13.58
N CYS A 161 -6.86 -0.62 12.71
CA CYS A 161 -6.98 -0.24 11.30
C CYS A 161 -7.78 -1.24 10.47
N LEU A 162 -8.06 -2.43 11.02
CA LEU A 162 -8.79 -3.51 10.37
C LEU A 162 -10.30 -3.32 10.48
N PRO A 163 -11.11 -3.81 9.53
CA PRO A 163 -12.56 -3.72 9.63
C PRO A 163 -13.11 -4.57 10.79
N ILE A 164 -14.25 -4.15 11.36
CA ILE A 164 -14.85 -4.74 12.58
C ILE A 164 -14.99 -6.27 12.55
N HIS A 165 -15.36 -6.85 11.41
CA HIS A 165 -15.56 -8.29 11.29
C HIS A 165 -14.23 -9.07 11.42
N MET A 166 -13.12 -8.55 10.90
CA MET A 166 -11.80 -9.16 11.11
C MET A 166 -11.39 -9.07 12.59
N GLN A 167 -11.66 -7.93 13.24
CA GLN A 167 -11.41 -7.77 14.68
C GLN A 167 -12.20 -8.79 15.51
N ALA A 168 -13.47 -9.06 15.14
CA ALA A 168 -14.29 -10.07 15.80
C ALA A 168 -13.69 -11.49 15.64
N LEU A 169 -13.22 -11.84 14.44
CA LEU A 169 -12.55 -13.12 14.18
C LEU A 169 -11.24 -13.26 14.97
N ILE A 170 -10.45 -12.19 15.07
CA ILE A 170 -9.23 -12.16 15.88
C ILE A 170 -9.54 -12.39 17.36
N ARG A 171 -10.58 -11.72 17.89
CA ARG A 171 -11.02 -11.94 19.28
C ARG A 171 -11.51 -13.36 19.53
N LEU A 172 -12.20 -13.95 18.56
CA LEU A 172 -12.64 -15.34 18.63
C LEU A 172 -11.42 -16.28 18.63
N TYR A 173 -10.47 -16.07 17.73
CA TYR A 173 -9.22 -16.81 17.67
C TYR A 173 -8.51 -16.82 19.04
N HIS A 174 -8.32 -15.66 19.66
CA HIS A 174 -7.68 -15.57 20.97
C HIS A 174 -8.50 -16.23 22.09
N SER A 175 -9.82 -16.23 21.98
CA SER A 175 -10.67 -16.88 22.98
C SER A 175 -10.59 -18.40 22.88
N VAL A 176 -10.57 -18.94 21.66
CA VAL A 176 -10.39 -20.37 21.41
C VAL A 176 -8.96 -20.81 21.76
N ALA A 177 -7.95 -20.04 21.37
CA ALA A 177 -6.55 -20.34 21.69
C ALA A 177 -6.31 -20.42 23.21
N ARG A 178 -6.92 -19.53 23.99
CA ARG A 178 -6.88 -19.54 25.47
C ARG A 178 -7.73 -20.64 26.12
N LEU A 179 -8.61 -21.28 25.37
CA LEU A 179 -9.42 -22.40 25.87
C LEU A 179 -8.73 -23.75 25.60
N ILE A 180 -7.99 -23.83 24.50
CA ILE A 180 -7.29 -25.07 24.07
C ILE A 180 -5.92 -25.20 24.75
N MET A 181 -5.23 -24.08 25.05
CA MET A 181 -4.04 -24.04 25.89
C MET A 181 -4.41 -23.85 27.36
#